data_AF-A0A2K3M0P7-F1
#
_entry.id   AF-A0A2K3M0P7-F1
#
_cell.length_a   1.000
_cell.length_b   1.000
_cell.length_c   1.000
_cell.angle_alpha   90.00
_cell.angle_beta   90.00
_cell.angle_gamma   90.00
#
_symmetry.space_group_name_H-M   'P 1'
#
loop_
_entity.id
_entity.type
_entity.pdbx_description
1 polymer ?
#
loop_
_entity_poly.entity_id
_entity_poly.type
_entity_poly.pdbx_seq_one_letter_code
_entity_poly.pdbx_strand_id
1 'polypeptide(L)'
;DTGRGKVGKETFLEGLLTSIPTLEDKQSAFSINFEWNSRDVGIPGAFYVENFMEHEFFLVSLSLEDVPNHGPLHFICNSWVYNTEKYKSDRVFFSNKTYIPHQVPTTLVYYIHEEKKTLKGDGTGERMEWDRIYDYDVYNDLGEPDKSATLARPVLGGSSILPYPRRGRTGRKPTQQGLAPNTCV
;
A
#
# COMPACT_ATOMS: atom_id res chain seq x y z
N ASP A 1 -3.07 3.64 -28.78
CA ASP A 1 -2.55 4.29 -27.55
C ASP A 1 -3.40 3.83 -26.38
N THR A 2 -2.81 3.32 -25.30
CA THR A 2 -3.59 2.70 -24.19
C THR A 2 -4.16 3.73 -23.20
N GLY A 3 -3.85 5.02 -23.39
CA GLY A 3 -4.24 6.12 -22.51
C GLY A 3 -3.52 6.12 -21.17
N ARG A 4 -2.60 5.18 -20.93
CA ARG A 4 -1.79 5.07 -19.70
C ARG A 4 -0.65 6.08 -19.74
N GLY A 5 -0.32 6.65 -18.59
CA GLY A 5 0.89 7.46 -18.43
C GLY A 5 2.14 6.70 -18.88
N LYS A 6 3.13 7.41 -19.39
CA LYS A 6 4.42 6.81 -19.75
C LYS A 6 5.22 6.51 -18.48
N VAL A 7 5.90 5.38 -18.47
CA VAL A 7 6.81 4.97 -17.38
C VAL A 7 8.23 5.33 -17.79
N GLY A 8 8.96 6.00 -16.89
CA GLY A 8 10.37 6.35 -17.10
C GLY A 8 11.30 5.13 -16.99
N LYS A 9 12.60 5.35 -17.15
CA LYS A 9 13.60 4.32 -16.86
C LYS A 9 13.72 4.11 -15.36
N GLU A 10 14.15 2.90 -14.98
CA GLU A 10 14.59 2.62 -13.62
C GLU A 10 15.76 3.54 -13.24
N THR A 11 15.79 4.00 -11.99
CA THR A 11 16.80 4.91 -11.47
C THR A 11 17.03 4.58 -10.00
N PHE A 12 18.30 4.53 -9.61
CA PHE A 12 18.73 4.15 -8.26
C PHE A 12 19.12 5.37 -7.44
N LEU A 13 19.08 5.23 -6.11
CA LEU A 13 19.60 6.25 -5.19
C LEU A 13 21.11 6.43 -5.43
N GLU A 14 21.57 7.67 -5.51
CA GLU A 14 22.96 7.98 -5.85
C GLU A 14 23.85 8.20 -4.62
N GLY A 15 23.32 8.85 -3.59
CA GLY A 15 24.11 9.21 -2.40
C GLY A 15 23.28 9.74 -1.25
N LEU A 16 23.86 9.71 -0.04
CA LEU A 16 23.25 10.25 1.17
C LEU A 16 23.39 11.78 1.18
N LEU A 17 22.29 12.48 1.44
CA LEU A 17 22.26 13.93 1.65
C LEU A 17 22.40 14.23 3.13
N THR A 18 23.54 14.81 3.52
CA THR A 18 23.88 15.08 4.93
C THR A 18 23.44 16.46 5.43
N SER A 19 22.99 17.34 4.53
CA SER A 19 22.78 18.76 4.81
C SER A 19 21.34 19.23 4.65
N ILE A 20 20.33 18.36 4.80
CA ILE A 20 18.92 18.79 4.82
C ILE A 20 18.56 19.24 6.25
N PRO A 21 18.39 20.55 6.51
CA PRO A 21 18.25 21.08 7.87
C PRO A 21 16.90 20.76 8.53
N THR A 22 15.90 20.31 7.77
CA THR A 22 14.53 20.04 8.23
C THR A 22 14.24 18.56 8.42
N LEU A 23 15.25 17.70 8.40
CA LEU A 23 15.08 16.26 8.52
C LEU A 23 14.77 15.89 9.97
N GLU A 24 13.68 15.15 10.21
CA GLU A 24 13.32 14.72 11.57
C GLU A 24 14.28 13.64 12.08
N ASP A 25 14.31 13.44 13.40
CA ASP A 25 15.11 12.40 14.05
C ASP A 25 14.87 11.03 13.39
N LYS A 26 15.96 10.34 13.03
CA LYS A 26 15.99 9.01 12.38
C LYS A 26 15.55 8.96 10.91
N GLN A 27 15.29 10.09 10.27
CA GLN A 27 15.13 10.11 8.81
C GLN A 27 16.50 10.24 8.13
N SER A 28 16.62 9.67 6.94
CA SER A 28 17.78 9.80 6.06
C SER A 28 17.32 10.29 4.70
N ALA A 29 18.02 11.26 4.13
CA ALA A 29 17.73 11.78 2.80
C ALA A 29 18.73 11.26 1.78
N PHE A 30 18.26 10.95 0.58
CA PHE A 30 19.09 10.44 -0.51
C PHE A 30 18.85 11.25 -1.78
N SER A 31 19.89 11.47 -2.57
CA SER A 31 19.80 12.08 -3.89
C SER A 31 19.44 11.04 -4.94
N ILE A 32 18.69 11.48 -5.94
CA ILE A 32 18.31 10.68 -7.11
C ILE A 32 18.08 11.63 -8.29
N ASN A 33 18.58 11.29 -9.47
CA ASN A 33 18.36 12.07 -10.69
C ASN A 33 17.67 11.24 -11.77
N PHE A 34 16.52 11.72 -12.24
CA PHE A 34 15.76 11.04 -13.30
C PHE A 34 16.07 11.63 -14.68
N GLU A 35 16.37 10.76 -15.64
CA GLU A 35 16.38 11.16 -17.06
C GLU A 35 14.93 11.44 -17.51
N TRP A 36 14.58 12.72 -17.66
CA TRP A 36 13.22 13.13 -17.99
C TRP A 36 13.15 14.12 -19.15
N ASN A 37 12.41 13.77 -20.21
CA ASN A 37 12.04 14.71 -21.27
C ASN A 37 10.61 15.21 -21.09
N SER A 38 10.45 16.45 -20.63
CA SER A 38 9.15 17.08 -20.37
C SER A 38 8.26 17.19 -21.61
N ARG A 39 8.83 17.25 -22.82
CA ARG A 39 8.05 17.31 -24.08
C ARG A 39 7.41 15.97 -24.44
N ASP A 40 8.07 14.87 -24.07
CA ASP A 40 7.64 13.53 -24.47
C ASP A 40 6.82 12.84 -23.38
N VAL A 41 7.18 13.04 -22.11
CA VAL A 41 6.66 12.26 -20.97
C VAL A 41 5.63 13.07 -20.14
N GLY A 42 5.64 14.40 -20.27
CA GLY A 42 4.73 15.28 -19.57
C GLY A 42 5.21 15.61 -18.16
N ILE A 43 4.27 15.64 -17.20
CA ILE A 43 4.54 15.99 -15.79
C ILE A 43 4.42 14.71 -14.95
N PRO A 44 5.42 14.37 -14.10
CA PRO A 44 5.32 13.23 -13.20
C PRO A 44 4.10 13.35 -12.27
N GLY A 45 3.25 12.34 -12.28
CA GLY A 45 2.06 12.27 -11.40
C GLY A 45 2.08 11.12 -10.41
N ALA A 46 2.92 10.12 -10.67
CA ALA A 46 3.14 8.95 -9.85
C ALA A 46 4.55 8.41 -10.09
N PHE A 47 5.07 7.60 -9.16
CA PHE A 47 6.29 6.83 -9.34
C PHE A 47 6.13 5.43 -8.77
N TYR A 48 6.90 4.50 -9.31
CA TYR A 48 7.09 3.17 -8.74
C TYR A 48 8.33 3.14 -7.86
N VAL A 49 8.29 2.32 -6.82
CA VAL A 49 9.46 2.01 -5.99
C VAL A 49 9.59 0.51 -5.81
N GLU A 50 10.81 0.04 -5.97
CA GLU A 50 11.19 -1.35 -5.72
C GLU A 50 12.29 -1.36 -4.67
N ASN A 51 12.17 -2.28 -3.71
CA ASN A 51 13.20 -2.50 -2.71
C ASN A 51 13.89 -3.83 -3.01
N PHE A 52 15.17 -3.77 -3.38
CA PHE A 52 16.00 -4.94 -3.62
C PHE A 52 16.84 -5.35 -2.40
N MET A 53 16.71 -4.63 -1.28
CA MET A 53 17.37 -4.98 -0.01
C MET A 53 16.61 -6.09 0.71
N GLU A 54 17.31 -6.81 1.60
CA GLU A 54 16.71 -7.87 2.41
C GLU A 54 15.64 -7.35 3.38
N HIS A 55 15.89 -6.18 3.98
CA HIS A 55 15.00 -5.56 4.95
C HIS A 55 14.13 -4.46 4.33
N GLU A 56 12.94 -4.30 4.89
CA GLU A 56 12.05 -3.20 4.59
C GLU A 56 12.61 -1.86 5.08
N PHE A 57 12.15 -0.78 4.45
CA PHE A 57 12.36 0.58 4.94
C PHE A 57 11.06 1.37 4.92
N PHE A 58 10.98 2.41 5.75
CA PHE A 58 9.83 3.31 5.77
C PHE A 58 10.08 4.48 4.81
N LEU A 59 9.37 4.51 3.69
CA LEU A 59 9.44 5.59 2.72
C LEU A 59 8.58 6.77 3.18
N VAL A 60 9.23 7.87 3.56
CA VAL A 60 8.55 9.09 4.02
C VAL A 60 7.99 9.90 2.85
N SER A 61 8.87 10.33 1.93
CA SER A 61 8.47 11.14 0.78
C SER A 61 9.47 11.10 -0.37
N LEU A 62 9.04 11.56 -1.53
CA LEU A 62 9.89 11.96 -2.66
C LEU A 62 9.59 13.43 -2.99
N SER A 63 10.62 14.24 -3.20
CA SER A 63 10.49 15.61 -3.67
C SER A 63 11.34 15.79 -4.92
N LEU A 64 10.73 16.33 -5.98
CA LEU A 64 11.40 16.69 -7.23
C LEU A 64 11.46 18.22 -7.29
N GLU A 65 12.63 18.82 -7.12
CA GLU A 65 12.77 20.28 -7.01
C GLU A 65 12.69 20.99 -8.38
N ASP A 66 13.25 20.37 -9.42
CA ASP A 66 13.45 21.00 -10.74
C ASP A 66 12.53 20.45 -11.83
N VAL A 67 11.21 20.56 -11.66
CA VAL A 67 10.26 20.15 -12.72
C VAL A 67 9.98 21.34 -13.65
N PRO A 68 10.40 21.28 -14.95
CA PRO A 68 10.26 22.40 -15.86
C PRO A 68 8.82 22.88 -15.99
N ASN A 69 8.60 24.20 -15.86
CA ASN A 69 7.30 24.87 -15.97
C ASN A 69 6.26 24.46 -14.90
N HIS A 70 6.66 23.73 -13.85
CA HIS A 70 5.73 23.26 -12.80
C HIS A 70 6.18 23.58 -11.38
N GLY A 71 7.47 23.81 -11.15
CA GLY A 71 8.02 23.97 -9.80
C GLY A 71 8.12 22.64 -9.05
N PRO A 72 8.35 22.66 -7.74
CA PRO A 72 8.59 21.45 -6.98
C PRO A 72 7.35 20.53 -6.95
N LEU A 73 7.57 19.23 -7.14
CA LEU A 73 6.56 18.18 -6.97
C LEU A 73 6.85 17.36 -5.72
N HIS A 74 5.83 17.17 -4.89
CA HIS A 74 5.94 16.40 -3.65
C HIS A 74 5.05 15.16 -3.67
N PHE A 75 5.59 14.08 -3.15
CA PHE A 75 4.91 12.79 -2.99
C PHE A 75 5.01 12.40 -1.51
N ILE A 76 3.88 12.50 -0.80
CA ILE A 76 3.81 12.15 0.62
C ILE A 76 3.47 10.66 0.70
N CYS A 77 4.43 9.83 1.10
CA CYS A 77 4.35 8.38 0.96
C CYS A 77 3.94 7.69 2.26
N ASN A 78 4.68 7.94 3.34
CA ASN A 78 4.46 7.39 4.68
C ASN A 78 4.07 5.91 4.71
N SER A 79 4.90 5.06 4.10
CA SER A 79 4.62 3.63 4.02
C SER A 79 5.89 2.79 4.08
N TRP A 80 5.78 1.64 4.76
CA TRP A 80 6.75 0.56 4.65
C TRP A 80 6.83 0.03 3.22
N VAL A 81 8.05 -0.21 2.73
CA VAL A 81 8.35 -0.82 1.44
C VAL A 81 9.21 -2.07 1.71
N TYR A 82 8.57 -3.23 1.64
CA TYR A 82 9.22 -4.53 1.77
C TYR A 82 9.97 -4.89 0.49
N ASN A 83 10.83 -5.90 0.58
CA ASN A 83 11.52 -6.46 -0.59
C ASN A 83 10.51 -6.77 -1.72
N THR A 84 10.89 -6.44 -2.96
CA THR A 84 10.01 -6.55 -4.15
C THR A 84 9.45 -7.96 -4.35
N GLU A 85 10.18 -9.00 -3.95
CA GLU A 85 9.73 -10.41 -4.02
C GLU A 85 8.47 -10.70 -3.19
N LYS A 86 8.13 -9.84 -2.22
CA LYS A 86 6.92 -9.96 -1.40
C LYS A 86 5.66 -9.44 -2.11
N TYR A 87 5.81 -8.67 -3.19
CA TYR A 87 4.69 -8.01 -3.86
C TYR A 87 4.31 -8.72 -5.16
N LYS A 88 3.00 -8.75 -5.45
CA LYS A 88 2.49 -9.22 -6.75
C LYS A 88 2.54 -8.15 -7.85
N SER A 89 2.64 -6.89 -7.43
CA SER A 89 2.68 -5.70 -8.27
C SER A 89 3.51 -4.62 -7.59
N ASP A 90 4.24 -3.84 -8.37
CA ASP A 90 5.13 -2.79 -7.89
C ASP A 90 4.39 -1.74 -7.06
N ARG A 91 5.10 -1.16 -6.09
CA ARG A 91 4.56 -0.15 -5.20
C ARG A 91 4.47 1.18 -5.91
N VAL A 92 3.25 1.69 -6.10
CA VAL A 92 3.01 3.01 -6.70
C VAL A 92 2.67 4.06 -5.64
N PHE A 93 3.21 5.26 -5.81
CA PHE A 93 2.89 6.44 -5.02
C PHE A 93 2.51 7.60 -5.92
N PHE A 94 1.55 8.42 -5.49
CA PHE A 94 1.02 9.54 -6.27
C PHE A 94 1.47 10.88 -5.70
N SER A 95 1.56 11.89 -6.56
CA SER A 95 1.83 13.27 -6.12
C SER A 95 0.73 13.75 -5.15
N ASN A 96 1.05 14.73 -4.31
CA ASN A 96 0.11 15.31 -3.34
C ASN A 96 -1.04 16.15 -3.98
N LYS A 97 -1.20 16.11 -5.30
CA LYS A 97 -2.31 16.77 -6.00
C LYS A 97 -3.61 16.02 -5.74
N THR A 98 -4.63 16.75 -5.32
CA THR A 98 -5.95 16.20 -4.99
C THR A 98 -6.87 16.29 -6.20
N TYR A 99 -7.58 15.18 -6.49
CA TYR A 99 -8.55 15.10 -7.56
C TYR A 99 -9.83 14.42 -7.07
N ILE A 100 -10.99 14.90 -7.49
CA ILE A 100 -12.23 14.11 -7.47
C ILE A 100 -12.27 13.19 -8.70
N PRO A 101 -13.02 12.07 -8.69
CA PRO A 101 -12.89 11.02 -9.70
C PRO A 101 -12.96 11.47 -11.16
N HIS A 102 -13.79 12.46 -11.50
CA HIS A 102 -13.94 12.97 -12.87
C HIS A 102 -12.88 14.02 -13.27
N GLN A 103 -12.03 14.44 -12.34
CA GLN A 103 -10.92 15.37 -12.58
C GLN A 103 -9.56 14.65 -12.63
N VAL A 104 -9.53 13.35 -12.38
CA VAL A 104 -8.29 12.55 -12.44
C VAL A 104 -7.76 12.60 -13.88
N PRO A 105 -6.48 12.99 -14.09
CA PRO A 105 -5.86 12.95 -15.40
C PRO A 105 -5.99 11.55 -16.01
N THR A 106 -6.42 11.45 -17.27
CA THR A 106 -6.65 10.16 -17.96
C THR A 106 -5.45 9.22 -17.86
N THR A 107 -4.23 9.79 -17.88
CA THR A 107 -2.95 9.07 -17.75
C THR A 107 -2.77 8.37 -16.40
N LEU A 108 -3.46 8.79 -15.34
CA LEU A 108 -3.40 8.22 -13.99
C LEU A 108 -4.55 7.25 -13.67
N VAL A 109 -5.63 7.28 -14.45
CA VAL A 109 -6.85 6.48 -14.17
C VAL A 109 -6.54 4.99 -14.05
N TYR A 110 -5.73 4.46 -14.96
CA TYR A 110 -5.32 3.06 -14.93
C TYR A 110 -4.57 2.70 -13.64
N TYR A 111 -3.56 3.49 -13.25
CA TYR A 111 -2.75 3.22 -12.07
C TYR A 111 -3.55 3.30 -10.77
N ILE A 112 -4.47 4.26 -10.67
CA ILE A 112 -5.37 4.38 -9.51
C ILE A 112 -6.31 3.18 -9.43
N HIS A 113 -6.82 2.71 -10.57
CA HIS A 113 -7.68 1.52 -10.60
C HIS A 113 -6.92 0.26 -10.15
N GLU A 114 -5.71 0.05 -10.67
CA GLU A 114 -4.91 -1.11 -10.28
C GLU A 114 -4.49 -1.06 -8.82
N GLU A 115 -4.07 0.09 -8.29
CA GLU A 115 -3.75 0.21 -6.86
C GLU A 115 -4.98 -0.08 -5.99
N LYS A 116 -6.16 0.44 -6.35
CA LYS A 116 -7.42 0.12 -5.65
C LYS A 116 -7.75 -1.38 -5.68
N LYS A 117 -7.50 -2.04 -6.82
CA LYS A 117 -7.72 -3.48 -6.97
C LYS A 117 -6.74 -4.27 -6.09
N THR A 118 -5.47 -3.89 -6.07
CA THR A 118 -4.45 -4.47 -5.19
C THR A 118 -4.84 -4.31 -3.71
N LEU A 119 -5.29 -3.11 -3.32
CA LEU A 119 -5.75 -2.83 -1.95
C LEU A 119 -7.00 -3.62 -1.57
N LYS A 120 -7.88 -3.96 -2.51
CA LYS A 120 -9.09 -4.74 -2.24
C LYS A 120 -8.80 -6.25 -2.10
N GLY A 121 -7.81 -6.75 -2.82
CA GLY A 121 -7.51 -8.18 -2.89
C GLY A 121 -8.65 -9.01 -3.52
N ASP A 122 -8.66 -10.31 -3.25
CA ASP A 122 -9.59 -11.29 -3.85
C ASP A 122 -10.54 -11.96 -2.82
N GLY A 123 -10.47 -11.55 -1.55
CA GLY A 123 -11.28 -12.13 -0.46
C GLY A 123 -10.81 -13.50 0.04
N THR A 124 -9.66 -13.97 -0.41
CA THR A 124 -9.11 -15.29 -0.08
C THR A 124 -7.75 -15.19 0.62
N GLY A 125 -7.17 -16.34 1.01
CA GLY A 125 -5.84 -16.45 1.62
C GLY A 125 -5.75 -15.91 3.05
N GLU A 126 -4.65 -16.23 3.72
CA GLU A 126 -4.25 -15.62 5.00
C GLU A 126 -3.55 -14.27 4.75
N ARG A 127 -3.71 -13.31 5.66
CA ARG A 127 -3.04 -12.00 5.56
C ARG A 127 -1.63 -12.09 6.12
N MET A 128 -0.68 -11.63 5.30
CA MET A 128 0.74 -11.55 5.66
C MET A 128 1.10 -10.15 6.16
N GLU A 129 2.21 -10.02 6.88
CA GLU A 129 2.66 -8.75 7.47
C GLU A 129 2.82 -7.62 6.44
N TRP A 130 3.28 -7.95 5.24
CA TRP A 130 3.49 -7.00 4.14
C TRP A 130 2.23 -6.75 3.29
N ASP A 131 1.12 -7.45 3.56
CA ASP A 131 -0.14 -7.27 2.81
C ASP A 131 -0.74 -5.89 3.12
N ARG A 132 -1.18 -5.21 2.06
CA ARG A 132 -1.99 -3.98 2.15
C ARG A 132 -3.45 -4.24 1.73
N ILE A 133 -3.92 -5.46 1.96
CA ILE A 133 -5.25 -5.91 1.52
C ILE A 133 -6.28 -5.58 2.61
N TYR A 134 -7.28 -4.78 2.24
CA TYR A 134 -8.39 -4.37 3.09
C TYR A 134 -9.66 -5.07 2.63
N ASP A 135 -10.18 -5.91 3.51
CA ASP A 135 -11.44 -6.63 3.30
C ASP A 135 -12.14 -6.87 4.65
N TYR A 136 -13.38 -7.35 4.59
CA TYR A 136 -14.26 -7.46 5.73
C TYR A 136 -14.47 -8.90 6.17
N ASP A 137 -14.67 -9.08 7.48
CA ASP A 137 -15.06 -10.35 8.05
C ASP A 137 -15.91 -10.12 9.32
N VAL A 138 -16.53 -11.18 9.83
CA VAL A 138 -17.31 -11.18 11.07
C VAL A 138 -16.41 -11.40 12.28
N TYR A 139 -16.94 -11.16 13.49
CA TYR A 139 -16.23 -11.49 14.74
C TYR A 139 -16.46 -12.96 15.07
N ASN A 140 -15.71 -13.81 14.37
CA ASN A 140 -15.60 -15.24 14.62
C ASN A 140 -14.27 -15.62 15.31
N ASP A 141 -13.44 -14.64 15.64
CA ASP A 141 -12.06 -14.77 16.11
C ASP A 141 -11.87 -14.44 17.60
N LEU A 142 -12.96 -14.38 18.36
CA LEU A 142 -12.96 -14.08 19.79
C LEU A 142 -12.89 -15.32 20.69
N GLY A 143 -13.20 -16.50 20.18
CA GLY A 143 -13.24 -17.75 20.93
C GLY A 143 -12.06 -18.66 20.63
N GLU A 144 -11.75 -19.56 21.55
CA GLU A 144 -10.66 -20.55 21.41
C GLU A 144 -11.17 -21.99 21.68
N PRO A 145 -12.16 -22.48 20.90
CA PRO A 145 -12.85 -23.74 21.19
C PRO A 145 -11.95 -24.99 21.07
N ASP A 146 -10.87 -24.92 20.30
CA ASP A 146 -9.87 -26.00 20.19
C ASP A 146 -9.04 -26.17 21.47
N LYS A 147 -8.89 -25.12 22.30
CA LYS A 147 -8.26 -25.23 23.63
C LYS A 147 -9.24 -25.75 24.68
N SER A 148 -10.48 -25.24 24.66
CA SER A 148 -11.53 -25.68 25.57
C SER A 148 -12.91 -25.26 25.06
N ALA A 149 -13.90 -26.14 25.18
CA ALA A 149 -15.29 -25.82 24.86
C ALA A 149 -15.84 -24.61 25.66
N THR A 150 -15.30 -24.34 26.85
CA THR A 150 -15.69 -23.18 27.69
C THR A 150 -15.22 -21.84 27.11
N LEU A 151 -14.24 -21.86 26.22
CA LEU A 151 -13.72 -20.70 25.50
C LEU A 151 -14.44 -20.47 24.16
N ALA A 152 -15.44 -21.29 23.83
CA ALA A 152 -16.29 -21.04 22.67
C ALA A 152 -17.06 -19.73 22.84
N ARG A 153 -17.16 -18.96 21.76
CA ARG A 153 -17.93 -17.71 21.68
C ARG A 153 -18.83 -17.75 20.45
N PRO A 154 -20.04 -17.16 20.52
CA PRO A 154 -20.87 -17.04 19.33
C PRO A 154 -20.24 -16.08 18.33
N VAL A 155 -20.47 -16.32 17.04
CA VAL A 155 -20.08 -15.39 15.98
C VAL A 155 -20.94 -14.13 16.04
N LEU A 156 -20.33 -12.95 16.01
CA LEU A 156 -21.04 -11.66 15.97
C LEU A 156 -20.99 -11.06 14.56
N GLY A 157 -22.17 -10.73 14.00
CA GLY A 157 -22.34 -10.21 12.65
C GLY A 157 -22.76 -11.26 11.63
N GLY A 158 -23.42 -10.84 10.55
CA GLY A 158 -23.89 -11.73 9.48
C GLY A 158 -25.22 -12.45 9.77
N SER A 159 -25.83 -12.19 10.93
CA SER A 159 -27.12 -12.73 11.36
C SER A 159 -28.00 -11.61 11.92
N SER A 160 -29.32 -11.75 11.80
CA SER A 160 -30.29 -10.87 12.45
C SER A 160 -30.39 -11.11 13.97
N ILE A 161 -29.95 -12.28 14.46
CA ILE A 161 -29.97 -12.64 15.88
C ILE A 161 -28.84 -11.93 16.63
N LEU A 162 -27.65 -11.85 16.02
CA LEU A 162 -26.47 -11.18 16.57
C LEU A 162 -25.89 -10.20 15.53
N PRO A 163 -26.58 -9.09 15.24
CA PRO A 163 -26.08 -8.09 14.32
C PRO A 163 -24.85 -7.40 14.92
N TYR A 164 -23.82 -7.17 14.09
CA TYR A 164 -22.59 -6.51 14.52
C TYR A 164 -21.85 -5.90 13.31
N PRO A 165 -21.10 -4.79 13.51
CA PRO A 165 -20.18 -4.27 12.50
C PRO A 165 -19.18 -5.33 12.04
N ARG A 166 -18.64 -5.15 10.82
CA ARG A 166 -17.55 -5.98 10.32
C ARG A 166 -16.20 -5.51 10.87
N ARG A 167 -15.24 -6.41 10.88
CA ARG A 167 -13.83 -6.15 11.21
C ARG A 167 -12.94 -6.39 9.99
N GLY A 168 -11.66 -6.03 10.09
CA GLY A 168 -10.66 -6.32 9.06
C GLY A 168 -10.40 -7.82 8.92
N ARG A 169 -10.53 -8.36 7.71
CA ARG A 169 -10.32 -9.78 7.40
C ARG A 169 -8.86 -10.17 7.62
N THR A 170 -8.63 -11.25 8.36
CA THR A 170 -7.29 -11.81 8.64
C THR A 170 -7.02 -13.09 7.86
N GLY A 171 -8.06 -13.86 7.51
CA GLY A 171 -7.93 -15.07 6.70
C GLY A 171 -7.22 -16.25 7.35
N ARG A 172 -6.97 -16.20 8.68
CA ARG A 172 -6.42 -17.33 9.43
C ARG A 172 -7.33 -18.54 9.31
N LYS A 173 -6.74 -19.73 9.26
CA LYS A 173 -7.47 -21.00 9.07
C LYS A 173 -8.51 -21.23 10.17
N PRO A 174 -9.65 -21.86 9.86
CA PRO A 174 -10.61 -22.26 10.87
C PRO A 174 -10.04 -23.25 11.90
N THR A 175 -10.58 -23.19 13.11
CA THR A 175 -10.53 -24.17 14.20
C THR A 175 -10.90 -25.55 13.68
N GLN A 176 -10.36 -26.60 14.30
CA GLN A 176 -10.71 -27.99 13.97
C GLN A 176 -12.20 -28.27 14.15
N GLN A 177 -12.85 -27.56 15.08
CA GLN A 177 -14.29 -27.64 15.31
C GLN A 177 -15.13 -26.85 14.29
N GLY A 178 -14.52 -26.17 13.32
CA GLY A 178 -15.19 -25.52 12.19
C GLY A 178 -15.94 -24.22 12.50
N LEU A 179 -15.76 -23.63 13.69
CA LEU A 179 -16.60 -22.54 14.19
C LEU A 179 -15.93 -21.15 14.20
N ALA A 180 -14.60 -21.07 14.23
CA ALA A 180 -13.81 -19.84 14.42
C ALA A 180 -12.43 -19.95 13.71
N PRO A 181 -11.60 -18.91 13.56
CA PRO A 181 -10.17 -19.05 13.22
C PRO A 181 -9.34 -19.65 14.36
N ASN A 182 -8.23 -20.34 14.05
CA ASN A 182 -7.39 -21.11 14.99
C ASN A 182 -6.72 -20.31 16.13
N THR A 183 -6.80 -18.97 16.11
CA THR A 183 -6.22 -18.10 17.14
C THR A 183 -6.87 -16.72 17.13
N CYS A 184 -7.07 -16.17 18.34
CA CYS A 184 -7.40 -14.76 18.55
C CYS A 184 -6.25 -13.85 18.05
N VAL A 185 -6.59 -12.62 17.65
CA VAL A 185 -5.59 -11.57 17.33
C VAL A 185 -4.83 -11.20 18.60
#